data_AF-A0A433A5L1-F1
#
_entry.id   AF-A0A433A5L1-F1
#
_cell.length_a   1.000
_cell.length_b   1.000
_cell.length_c   1.000
_cell.angle_alpha   90.00
_cell.angle_beta   90.00
_cell.angle_gamma   90.00
#
_symmetry.space_group_name_H-M   'P 1'
#
loop_
_entity.id
_entity.type
_entity.pdbx_description
1 polymer ?
#
loop_
_entity_poly.entity_id
_entity_poly.type
_entity_poly.pdbx_seq_one_letter_code
_entity_poly.pdbx_strand_id
1 'polypeptide(L)'
;MNEQTLRARLEEADEIVFTGDLLIAAQLRAITEMSVKGLPTASAEDLLVKFEELHALHVAHRDSLLTNLNELLARRAPIKEFEISRQVKQDGTDIMPRFIVFCPNEECSAFIQLPEDAAERVEQLQVMKLFMIHKSASGFILCSELIEPNCLFCAAVTRTETLAAIQRIKRGGKFGRIEWQPPECVDDVIKDLLPPKSVTITKQQLELMVKAFDRNEVPGISWTSSPR
;
A
#
# COMPACT_ATOMS: atom_id res chain seq x y z
N MET A 1 15.65 11.59 9.28
CA MET A 1 15.28 10.52 10.24
C MET A 1 15.57 9.19 9.56
N ASN A 2 16.16 8.21 10.25
CA ASN A 2 16.41 6.89 9.63
C ASN A 2 15.15 6.01 9.73
N GLU A 3 15.15 4.88 9.01
CA GLU A 3 14.00 3.95 8.95
C GLU A 3 13.59 3.43 10.34
N GLN A 4 14.56 3.04 11.17
CA GLN A 4 14.29 2.49 12.50
C GLN A 4 13.62 3.52 13.42
N THR A 5 14.07 4.79 13.37
CA THR A 5 13.43 5.87 14.10
C THR A 5 12.02 6.16 13.59
N LEU A 6 11.79 6.10 12.27
CA LEU A 6 10.45 6.27 11.69
C LEU A 6 9.50 5.17 12.16
N ARG A 7 9.94 3.90 12.17
CA ARG A 7 9.14 2.76 12.65
C ARG A 7 8.78 2.89 14.13
N ALA A 8 9.75 3.19 14.99
CA ALA A 8 9.49 3.35 16.43
C ALA A 8 8.49 4.47 16.73
N ARG A 9 8.60 5.61 16.02
CA ARG A 9 7.64 6.72 16.19
C ARG A 9 6.26 6.40 15.62
N LEU A 10 6.21 5.60 14.56
CA LEU A 10 4.94 5.16 13.99
C LEU A 10 4.21 4.22 14.96
N GLU A 11 4.93 3.27 15.56
CA GLU A 11 4.39 2.36 16.59
C GLU A 11 3.81 3.14 17.78
N GLU A 12 4.56 4.13 18.30
CA GLU A 12 4.08 5.02 19.36
C GLU A 12 2.82 5.80 18.92
N ALA A 13 2.81 6.34 17.70
CA ALA A 13 1.66 7.08 17.18
C ALA A 13 0.43 6.18 16.97
N ASP A 14 0.63 4.93 16.55
CA ASP A 14 -0.44 3.93 16.40
C ASP A 14 -1.07 3.59 17.75
N GLU A 15 -0.27 3.41 18.81
CA GLU A 15 -0.77 3.17 20.16
C GLU A 15 -1.61 4.35 20.67
N ILE A 16 -1.15 5.59 20.43
CA ILE A 16 -1.87 6.81 20.81
C ILE A 16 -3.21 6.90 20.06
N VAL A 17 -3.21 6.68 18.74
CA VAL A 17 -4.44 6.73 17.94
C VAL A 17 -5.41 5.63 18.38
N PHE A 18 -4.93 4.39 18.54
CA PHE A 18 -5.78 3.30 19.01
C PHE A 18 -6.43 3.60 20.37
N THR A 19 -5.66 4.14 21.31
CA THR A 19 -6.16 4.54 22.62
C THR A 19 -7.18 5.68 22.51
N GLY A 20 -6.91 6.67 21.65
CA GLY A 20 -7.83 7.78 21.38
C GLY A 20 -9.18 7.31 20.86
N ASP A 21 -9.19 6.37 19.90
CA ASP A 21 -10.42 5.77 19.35
C ASP A 21 -11.25 5.07 20.44
N LEU A 22 -10.60 4.30 21.31
CA LEU A 22 -11.26 3.62 22.42
C LEU A 22 -11.88 4.61 23.42
N LEU A 23 -11.18 5.69 23.74
CA LEU A 23 -11.64 6.70 24.69
C LEU A 23 -12.82 7.51 24.12
N ILE A 24 -12.77 7.90 22.85
CA ILE A 24 -13.90 8.56 22.15
C ILE A 24 -15.14 7.66 22.19
N ALA A 25 -15.00 6.38 21.82
CA ALA A 25 -16.11 5.44 21.82
C ALA A 25 -16.68 5.19 23.23
N ALA A 26 -15.84 5.23 24.27
CA ALA A 26 -16.30 5.13 25.66
C ALA A 26 -17.05 6.39 26.11
N GLN A 27 -16.55 7.58 25.79
CA GLN A 27 -17.19 8.86 26.13
C GLN A 27 -18.54 9.03 25.44
N LEU A 28 -18.63 8.69 24.14
CA LEU A 28 -19.89 8.70 23.40
C LEU A 28 -20.95 7.80 24.05
N ARG A 29 -20.57 6.59 24.48
CA ARG A 29 -21.48 5.68 25.19
C ARG A 29 -21.96 6.29 26.51
N ALA A 30 -21.05 6.84 27.30
CA ALA A 30 -21.40 7.47 28.58
C ALA A 30 -22.34 8.68 28.41
N ILE A 31 -22.06 9.55 27.42
CA ILE A 31 -22.92 10.69 27.08
C ILE A 31 -24.31 10.21 26.66
N THR A 32 -24.38 9.18 25.81
CA THR A 32 -25.65 8.58 25.38
C THR A 32 -26.46 8.06 26.57
N GLU A 33 -25.82 7.33 27.50
CA GLU A 33 -26.47 6.81 28.70
C GLU A 33 -26.97 7.93 29.64
N MET A 34 -26.20 9.01 29.77
CA MET A 34 -26.59 10.19 30.55
C MET A 34 -27.80 10.88 29.93
N SER A 35 -27.78 11.08 28.61
CA SER A 35 -28.88 11.69 27.85
C SER A 35 -30.19 10.89 28.00
N VAL A 36 -30.12 9.55 27.89
CA VAL A 36 -31.28 8.66 28.11
C VAL A 36 -31.86 8.79 29.52
N LYS A 37 -31.02 9.07 30.52
CA LYS A 37 -31.45 9.29 31.92
C LYS A 37 -31.93 10.71 32.19
N GLY A 38 -31.97 11.59 31.18
CA GLY A 38 -32.35 13.00 31.33
C GLY A 38 -31.31 13.84 32.10
N LEU A 39 -30.07 13.37 32.18
CA LEU A 39 -28.98 14.12 32.81
C LEU A 39 -28.42 15.17 31.83
N PRO A 40 -27.96 16.34 32.31
CA PRO A 40 -27.32 17.34 31.45
C PRO A 40 -26.03 16.80 30.83
N THR A 41 -25.90 16.88 29.50
CA THR A 41 -24.73 16.38 28.75
C THR A 41 -23.90 17.46 28.05
N ALA A 42 -24.39 18.70 27.96
CA ALA A 42 -23.79 19.75 27.13
C ALA A 42 -22.28 19.95 27.36
N SER A 43 -21.82 20.03 28.62
CA SER A 43 -20.39 20.20 28.91
C SER A 43 -19.54 18.97 28.57
N ALA A 44 -20.12 17.77 28.63
CA ALA A 44 -19.43 16.54 28.24
C ALA A 44 -19.33 16.43 26.72
N GLU A 45 -20.37 16.84 25.99
CA GLU A 45 -20.37 16.94 24.53
C GLU A 45 -19.34 17.96 24.04
N ASP A 46 -19.29 19.15 24.64
CA ASP A 46 -18.27 20.17 24.31
C ASP A 46 -16.83 19.68 24.55
N LEU A 47 -16.61 18.92 25.62
CA LEU A 47 -15.30 18.33 25.91
C LEU A 47 -14.95 17.24 24.91
N LEU A 48 -15.92 16.39 24.55
CA LEU A 48 -15.73 15.32 23.57
C LEU A 48 -15.32 15.90 22.21
N VAL A 49 -15.96 16.99 21.75
CA VAL A 49 -15.58 17.65 20.48
C VAL A 49 -14.11 18.07 20.50
N LYS A 50 -13.65 18.70 21.59
CA LYS A 50 -12.23 19.08 21.72
C LYS A 50 -11.29 17.88 21.74
N PHE A 51 -11.74 16.77 22.34
CA PHE A 51 -10.98 15.53 22.36
C PHE A 51 -10.88 14.91 20.96
N GLU A 52 -11.97 14.91 20.19
CA GLU A 52 -12.00 14.49 18.79
C GLU A 52 -11.09 15.35 17.90
N GLU A 53 -11.07 16.68 18.11
CA GLU A 53 -10.15 17.58 17.41
C GLU A 53 -8.68 17.26 17.71
N LEU A 54 -8.35 17.05 18.98
CA LEU A 54 -7.00 16.64 19.39
C LEU A 54 -6.63 15.27 18.81
N HIS A 55 -7.56 14.33 18.83
CA HIS A 55 -7.37 13.00 18.25
C HIS A 55 -7.11 13.06 16.74
N ALA A 56 -7.84 13.90 16.02
CA ALA A 56 -7.62 14.13 14.59
C ALA A 56 -6.19 14.63 14.28
N LEU A 57 -5.58 15.43 15.18
CA LEU A 57 -4.18 15.84 15.03
C LEU A 57 -3.20 14.66 15.19
N HIS A 58 -3.47 13.73 16.10
CA HIS A 58 -2.66 12.53 16.28
C HIS A 58 -2.76 11.58 15.08
N VAL A 59 -3.97 11.40 14.55
CA VAL A 59 -4.25 10.67 13.31
C VAL A 59 -3.44 11.29 12.15
N ALA A 60 -3.48 12.61 12.00
CA ALA A 60 -2.72 13.30 10.95
C ALA A 60 -1.20 13.17 11.14
N HIS A 61 -0.71 13.19 12.39
CA HIS A 61 0.71 12.98 12.68
C HIS A 61 1.18 11.57 12.31
N ARG A 62 0.43 10.55 12.71
CA ARG A 62 0.68 9.15 12.32
C ARG A 62 0.71 9.00 10.80
N ASP A 63 -0.27 9.56 10.09
CA ASP A 63 -0.34 9.49 8.63
C ASP A 63 0.88 10.14 7.95
N SER A 64 1.39 11.23 8.52
CA SER A 64 2.63 11.86 8.06
C SER A 64 3.84 10.97 8.28
N LEU A 65 3.97 10.31 9.45
CA LEU A 65 5.05 9.36 9.72
C LEU A 65 5.00 8.17 8.75
N LEU A 66 3.82 7.61 8.51
CA LEU A 66 3.62 6.52 7.57
C LEU A 66 4.02 6.92 6.15
N THR A 67 3.63 8.12 5.71
CA THR A 67 4.02 8.68 4.40
C THR A 67 5.54 8.76 4.27
N ASN A 68 6.21 9.34 5.27
CA ASN A 68 7.68 9.47 5.28
C ASN A 68 8.39 8.11 5.26
N LEU A 69 7.86 7.12 6.00
CA LEU A 69 8.41 5.77 6.00
C LEU A 69 8.28 5.12 4.62
N ASN A 70 7.10 5.21 4.00
CA ASN A 70 6.86 4.62 2.69
C ASN A 70 7.72 5.26 1.59
N GLU A 71 7.94 6.57 1.62
CA GLU A 71 8.88 7.25 0.69
C GLU A 71 10.31 6.72 0.86
N LEU A 72 10.76 6.54 2.11
CA LEU A 72 12.07 5.98 2.39
C LEU A 72 12.19 4.54 1.85
N LEU A 73 11.16 3.71 2.06
CA LEU A 73 11.11 2.35 1.56
C LEU A 73 11.07 2.32 0.02
N ALA A 74 10.24 3.15 -0.61
CA ALA A 74 10.12 3.27 -2.06
C ALA A 74 11.45 3.59 -2.74
N ARG A 75 12.32 4.40 -2.12
CA ARG A 75 13.65 4.73 -2.66
C ARG A 75 14.66 3.59 -2.58
N ARG A 76 14.49 2.66 -1.63
CA ARG A 76 15.43 1.53 -1.41
C ARG A 76 14.96 0.25 -2.08
N ALA A 77 13.65 0.06 -2.16
CA ALA A 77 13.07 -1.18 -2.62
C ALA A 77 13.47 -1.60 -4.03
N PRO A 78 13.61 -0.69 -5.04
CA PRO A 78 14.06 -1.10 -6.37
C PRO A 78 15.39 -1.85 -6.34
N ILE A 79 16.33 -1.47 -5.47
CA ILE A 79 17.63 -2.15 -5.36
C ILE A 79 17.45 -3.59 -4.86
N LYS A 80 16.67 -3.77 -3.79
CA LYS A 80 16.35 -5.07 -3.19
C LYS A 80 15.56 -5.96 -4.16
N GLU A 81 14.57 -5.39 -4.85
CA GLU A 81 13.77 -6.17 -5.81
C GLU A 81 14.59 -6.58 -7.03
N PHE A 82 15.52 -5.74 -7.50
CA PHE A 82 16.46 -6.18 -8.53
C PHE A 82 17.39 -7.29 -8.07
N GLU A 83 17.80 -7.34 -6.80
CA GLU A 83 18.56 -8.49 -6.27
C GLU A 83 17.76 -9.78 -6.34
N ILE A 84 16.50 -9.75 -5.91
CA ILE A 84 15.60 -10.91 -5.92
C ILE A 84 15.33 -11.35 -7.37
N SER A 85 14.92 -10.43 -8.24
CA SER A 85 14.65 -10.73 -9.65
C SER A 85 15.87 -11.25 -10.39
N ARG A 86 17.08 -10.76 -10.06
CA ARG A 86 18.33 -11.30 -10.60
C ARG A 86 18.54 -12.75 -10.24
N GLN A 87 18.34 -13.10 -8.97
CA GLN A 87 18.48 -14.48 -8.51
C GLN A 87 17.51 -15.40 -9.25
N VAL A 88 16.23 -15.04 -9.31
CA VAL A 88 15.18 -15.81 -10.03
C VAL A 88 15.57 -16.05 -11.49
N LYS A 89 16.06 -15.02 -12.19
CA LYS A 89 16.46 -15.13 -13.59
C LYS A 89 17.72 -15.97 -13.79
N GLN A 90 18.68 -15.87 -12.87
CA GLN A 90 19.90 -16.68 -12.89
C GLN A 90 19.61 -18.16 -12.67
N ASP A 91 18.56 -18.47 -11.92
CA ASP A 91 18.05 -19.83 -11.71
C ASP A 91 17.26 -20.35 -12.93
N GLY A 92 17.18 -19.58 -14.02
CA GLY A 92 16.48 -19.95 -15.26
C GLY A 92 14.97 -19.88 -15.16
N THR A 93 14.44 -19.24 -14.12
CA THR A 93 13.00 -19.09 -13.89
C THR A 93 12.51 -17.76 -14.47
N ASP A 94 11.28 -17.77 -15.00
CA ASP A 94 10.64 -16.56 -15.49
C ASP A 94 10.27 -15.62 -14.35
N ILE A 95 10.53 -14.33 -14.55
CA ILE A 95 10.20 -13.32 -13.56
C ILE A 95 8.72 -12.96 -13.71
N MET A 96 7.92 -13.41 -12.76
CA MET A 96 6.55 -12.95 -12.64
C MET A 96 6.51 -11.53 -12.07
N PRO A 97 5.62 -10.65 -12.59
CA PRO A 97 5.34 -9.36 -11.98
C PRO A 97 5.00 -9.51 -10.50
N ARG A 98 5.71 -8.75 -9.67
CA ARG A 98 5.57 -8.74 -8.22
C ARG A 98 5.19 -7.35 -7.72
N PHE A 99 4.13 -7.30 -6.94
CA PHE A 99 3.72 -6.12 -6.19
C PHE A 99 4.16 -6.23 -4.74
N ILE A 100 4.70 -5.15 -4.19
CA ILE A 100 4.86 -4.97 -2.74
C ILE A 100 3.98 -3.80 -2.35
N VAL A 101 2.94 -4.06 -1.58
CA VAL A 101 1.91 -3.10 -1.21
C VAL A 101 2.16 -2.62 0.22
N PHE A 102 2.21 -1.30 0.38
CA PHE A 102 2.41 -0.66 1.66
C PHE A 102 1.07 -0.38 2.34
N CYS A 103 0.74 -1.22 3.33
CA CYS A 103 -0.48 -1.11 4.14
C CYS A 103 -0.12 -0.50 5.50
N PRO A 104 -1.09 0.04 6.27
CA PRO A 104 -0.82 0.64 7.58
C PRO A 104 -0.04 -0.30 8.52
N ASN A 105 -0.44 -1.57 8.62
CA ASN A 105 0.05 -2.50 9.64
C ASN A 105 0.90 -3.66 9.09
N GLU A 106 1.01 -3.76 7.77
CA GLU A 106 1.65 -4.90 7.12
C GLU A 106 2.30 -4.51 5.79
N GLU A 107 3.22 -5.35 5.34
CA GLU A 107 3.69 -5.34 3.95
C GLU A 107 3.11 -6.59 3.27
N CYS A 108 2.34 -6.37 2.20
CA CYS A 108 1.79 -7.46 1.41
C CYS A 108 2.59 -7.62 0.14
N SER A 109 2.96 -8.85 -0.21
CA SER A 109 3.55 -9.19 -1.50
C SER A 109 2.53 -9.94 -2.33
N ALA A 110 2.42 -9.59 -3.61
CA ALA A 110 1.56 -10.26 -4.56
C ALA A 110 2.32 -10.60 -5.82
N PHE A 111 2.17 -11.83 -6.32
CA PHE A 111 2.66 -12.21 -7.64
C PHE A 111 1.47 -12.32 -8.57
N ILE A 112 1.52 -11.63 -9.70
CA ILE A 112 0.43 -11.62 -10.67
C ILE A 112 0.95 -12.01 -12.04
N GLN A 113 0.30 -13.00 -12.65
CA GLN A 113 0.50 -13.29 -14.06
C GLN A 113 -0.30 -12.28 -14.87
N LEU A 114 0.40 -11.39 -15.57
CA LEU A 114 -0.25 -10.42 -16.46
C LEU A 114 -0.45 -11.06 -17.85
N PRO A 115 -1.70 -11.20 -18.33
CA PRO A 115 -1.98 -11.74 -19.66
C PRO A 115 -1.35 -10.91 -20.78
N GLU A 116 -1.11 -11.55 -21.92
CA GLU A 116 -0.71 -10.88 -23.17
C GLU A 116 -1.85 -10.01 -23.72
N ASP A 117 -3.09 -10.46 -23.56
CA ASP A 117 -4.28 -9.68 -23.92
C ASP A 117 -4.38 -8.43 -23.04
N ALA A 118 -4.59 -7.28 -23.68
CA ALA A 118 -4.62 -5.99 -23.00
C ALA A 118 -5.86 -5.81 -22.12
N ALA A 119 -7.02 -6.34 -22.53
CA ALA A 119 -8.25 -6.21 -21.75
C ALA A 119 -8.18 -7.08 -20.50
N GLU A 120 -7.76 -8.34 -20.63
CA GLU A 120 -7.56 -9.23 -19.48
C GLU A 120 -6.50 -8.69 -18.52
N ARG A 121 -5.43 -8.06 -19.03
CA ARG A 121 -4.44 -7.38 -18.20
C ARG A 121 -5.04 -6.24 -17.38
N VAL A 122 -5.89 -5.42 -17.99
CA VAL A 122 -6.58 -4.33 -17.28
C VAL A 122 -7.48 -4.89 -16.19
N GLU A 123 -8.19 -6.00 -16.44
CA GLU A 123 -9.01 -6.67 -15.43
C GLU A 123 -8.18 -7.18 -14.24
N GLN A 124 -7.04 -7.82 -14.51
CA GLN A 124 -6.12 -8.31 -13.47
C GLN A 124 -5.52 -7.16 -12.64
N LEU A 125 -5.15 -6.05 -13.29
CA LEU A 125 -4.71 -4.83 -12.62
C LEU A 125 -5.83 -4.17 -11.81
N GLN A 126 -7.07 -4.25 -12.26
CA GLN A 126 -8.23 -3.76 -11.51
C GLN A 126 -8.46 -4.55 -10.22
N VAL A 127 -8.22 -5.87 -10.23
CA VAL A 127 -8.22 -6.69 -9.01
C VAL A 127 -7.12 -6.22 -8.05
N MET A 128 -5.92 -5.92 -8.55
CA MET A 128 -4.84 -5.37 -7.72
C MET A 128 -5.21 -4.03 -7.09
N LYS A 129 -5.85 -3.13 -7.85
CA LYS A 129 -6.37 -1.86 -7.32
C LYS A 129 -7.40 -2.08 -6.23
N LEU A 130 -8.32 -3.02 -6.41
CA LEU A 130 -9.30 -3.39 -5.40
C LEU A 130 -8.65 -4.00 -4.14
N PHE A 131 -7.58 -4.78 -4.29
CA PHE A 131 -6.78 -5.26 -3.16
C PHE A 131 -6.17 -4.11 -2.38
N MET A 132 -5.57 -3.15 -3.09
CA MET A 132 -4.99 -1.95 -2.49
C MET A 132 -6.05 -1.12 -1.75
N ILE A 133 -7.28 -1.04 -2.26
CA ILE A 133 -8.41 -0.40 -1.55
C ILE A 133 -8.72 -1.16 -0.26
N HIS A 134 -8.90 -2.48 -0.34
CA HIS A 134 -9.20 -3.33 0.82
C HIS A 134 -8.16 -3.13 1.94
N LYS A 135 -6.89 -3.12 1.55
CA LYS A 135 -5.75 -3.01 2.47
C LYS A 135 -5.40 -1.57 2.85
N SER A 136 -6.18 -0.59 2.40
CA SER A 136 -5.92 0.83 2.65
C SER A 136 -4.50 1.25 2.27
N ALA A 137 -4.06 0.82 1.08
CA ALA A 137 -2.69 1.01 0.63
C ALA A 137 -2.31 2.50 0.53
N SER A 138 -1.08 2.77 0.93
CA SER A 138 -0.48 4.11 0.98
C SER A 138 0.63 4.28 -0.07
N GLY A 139 1.08 3.18 -0.65
CA GLY A 139 1.96 3.12 -1.81
C GLY A 139 2.18 1.67 -2.22
N PHE A 140 2.90 1.46 -3.31
CA PHE A 140 3.31 0.13 -3.73
C PHE A 140 4.59 0.18 -4.56
N ILE A 141 5.22 -0.98 -4.73
CA ILE A 141 6.28 -1.24 -5.70
C ILE A 141 5.78 -2.30 -6.66
N LEU A 142 6.05 -2.11 -7.95
CA LEU A 142 5.89 -3.11 -8.99
C LEU A 142 7.29 -3.44 -9.53
N CYS A 143 7.69 -4.71 -9.49
CA CYS A 143 8.86 -5.21 -10.18
C CYS A 143 8.44 -6.22 -11.25
N SER A 144 8.93 -6.07 -12.48
CA SER A 144 8.64 -6.98 -13.60
C SER A 144 9.82 -7.06 -14.57
N GLU A 145 9.84 -8.11 -15.40
CA GLU A 145 10.70 -8.15 -16.58
C GLU A 145 9.97 -7.49 -17.76
N LEU A 146 10.69 -6.66 -18.52
CA LEU A 146 10.23 -6.11 -19.79
C LEU A 146 10.97 -6.78 -20.94
N ILE A 147 10.25 -7.07 -22.02
CA ILE A 147 10.81 -7.64 -23.25
C ILE A 147 11.55 -6.54 -24.04
N GLU A 148 10.93 -5.37 -24.17
CA GLU A 148 11.48 -4.22 -24.89
C GLU A 148 11.38 -2.93 -24.05
N PRO A 149 12.51 -2.36 -23.58
CA PRO A 149 13.86 -2.94 -23.66
C PRO A 149 13.99 -4.19 -22.76
N ASN A 150 14.87 -5.12 -23.14
CA ASN A 150 15.15 -6.31 -22.33
C ASN A 150 15.80 -5.91 -20.99
N CYS A 151 15.00 -5.79 -19.94
CA CYS A 151 15.43 -5.31 -18.63
C CYS A 151 14.50 -5.77 -17.51
N LEU A 152 15.04 -5.72 -16.29
CA LEU A 152 14.21 -5.61 -15.10
C LEU A 152 13.71 -4.18 -14.99
N PHE A 153 12.44 -4.01 -14.71
CA PHE A 153 11.79 -2.73 -14.46
C PHE A 153 11.22 -2.73 -13.05
N CYS A 154 11.42 -1.63 -12.34
CA CYS A 154 10.82 -1.42 -11.04
C CYS A 154 10.22 -0.02 -10.95
N ALA A 155 8.93 0.07 -10.63
CA ALA A 155 8.23 1.29 -10.31
C ALA A 155 7.87 1.30 -8.83
N ALA A 156 8.08 2.42 -8.16
CA ALA A 156 7.58 2.66 -6.81
C ALA A 156 6.66 3.87 -6.82
N VAL A 157 5.41 3.69 -6.39
CA VAL A 157 4.36 4.71 -6.43
C VAL A 157 3.86 4.94 -5.02
N THR A 158 3.99 6.17 -4.52
CA THR A 158 3.40 6.63 -3.26
C THR A 158 2.41 7.76 -3.54
N ARG A 159 1.83 8.34 -2.48
CA ARG A 159 0.93 9.50 -2.60
C ARG A 159 1.60 10.76 -3.13
N THR A 160 2.90 10.85 -2.95
CA THR A 160 3.69 12.09 -3.09
C THR A 160 4.81 11.94 -4.10
N GLU A 161 5.21 10.70 -4.40
CA GLU A 161 6.38 10.39 -5.21
C GLU A 161 6.09 9.21 -6.15
N THR A 162 6.62 9.30 -7.36
CA THR A 162 6.70 8.16 -8.28
C THR A 162 8.15 8.03 -8.72
N LEU A 163 8.71 6.84 -8.54
CA LEU A 163 10.08 6.51 -8.90
C LEU A 163 10.07 5.36 -9.90
N ALA A 164 11.03 5.37 -10.81
CA ALA A 164 11.27 4.27 -11.72
C ALA A 164 12.76 3.96 -11.79
N ALA A 165 13.09 2.69 -11.91
CA ALA A 165 14.42 2.23 -12.19
C ALA A 165 14.36 1.06 -13.18
N ILE A 166 15.43 0.91 -13.95
CA ILE A 166 15.63 -0.26 -14.80
C ILE A 166 17.00 -0.88 -14.56
N GLN A 167 17.11 -2.17 -14.82
CA GLN A 167 18.38 -2.86 -14.90
C GLN A 167 18.42 -3.73 -16.15
N ARG A 168 19.19 -3.32 -17.15
CA ARG A 168 19.26 -4.00 -18.45
C ARG A 168 19.82 -5.41 -18.30
N ILE A 169 19.15 -6.37 -18.96
CA ILE A 169 19.61 -7.75 -19.06
C ILE A 169 20.51 -7.84 -20.30
N LYS A 170 21.77 -8.21 -20.10
CA LYS A 170 22.79 -8.37 -21.15
C LYS A 170 22.84 -9.82 -21.62
N ARG A 171 23.45 -10.04 -22.79
CA ARG A 171 23.73 -11.38 -23.31
C ARG A 171 24.45 -12.24 -22.26
N GLY A 172 24.00 -13.49 -22.12
CA GLY A 172 24.52 -14.44 -21.14
C GLY A 172 24.02 -14.23 -19.71
N GLY A 173 22.84 -13.61 -19.52
CA GLY A 173 22.19 -13.48 -18.20
C GLY A 173 22.90 -12.52 -17.24
N LYS A 174 23.80 -11.66 -17.76
CA LYS A 174 24.48 -10.65 -16.96
C LYS A 174 23.62 -9.41 -16.82
N PHE A 175 23.72 -8.71 -15.69
CA PHE A 175 22.94 -7.50 -15.45
C PHE A 175 23.79 -6.24 -15.57
N GLY A 176 23.19 -5.18 -16.12
CA GLY A 176 23.77 -3.85 -16.15
C GLY A 176 23.79 -3.17 -14.77
N ARG A 177 24.22 -1.91 -14.76
CA ARG A 177 23.99 -1.03 -13.61
C ARG A 177 22.51 -0.68 -13.52
N ILE A 178 22.06 -0.33 -12.31
CA ILE A 178 20.72 0.24 -12.11
C ILE A 178 20.72 1.66 -12.70
N GLU A 179 19.72 1.94 -13.53
CA GLU A 179 19.51 3.22 -14.19
C GLU A 179 18.17 3.79 -13.70
N TRP A 180 18.22 4.85 -12.89
CA TRP A 180 17.02 5.56 -12.47
C TRP A 180 16.40 6.27 -13.68
N GLN A 181 15.09 6.10 -13.81
CA GLN A 181 14.28 6.68 -14.88
C GLN A 181 13.42 7.81 -14.31
N PRO A 182 13.06 8.79 -15.16
CA PRO A 182 12.17 9.85 -14.73
C PRO A 182 10.73 9.30 -14.53
N PRO A 183 9.90 9.96 -13.70
CA PRO A 183 8.56 9.44 -13.33
C PRO A 183 7.61 9.22 -14.51
N GLU A 184 7.81 9.95 -15.60
CA GLU A 184 7.03 9.87 -16.84
C GLU A 184 7.24 8.55 -17.58
N CYS A 185 8.28 7.77 -17.23
CA CYS A 185 8.47 6.42 -17.74
C CYS A 185 7.55 5.37 -17.08
N VAL A 186 6.86 5.72 -16.00
CA VAL A 186 5.81 4.86 -15.43
C VAL A 186 4.50 5.19 -16.12
N ASP A 187 3.82 4.19 -16.66
CA ASP A 187 2.51 4.34 -17.30
C ASP A 187 1.47 4.86 -16.29
N ASP A 188 0.57 5.74 -16.73
CA ASP A 188 -0.51 6.27 -15.91
C ASP A 188 -1.44 5.15 -15.43
N VAL A 189 -1.62 4.08 -16.21
CA VAL A 189 -2.38 2.88 -15.76
C VAL A 189 -1.78 2.29 -14.49
N ILE A 190 -0.45 2.28 -14.37
CA ILE A 190 0.24 1.79 -13.16
C ILE A 190 0.10 2.80 -12.02
N LYS A 191 0.29 4.10 -12.27
CA LYS A 191 0.13 5.14 -11.25
C LYS A 191 -1.28 5.13 -10.65
N ASP A 192 -2.29 4.95 -11.50
CA ASP A 192 -3.70 4.92 -11.16
C ASP A 192 -4.13 3.67 -10.38
N LEU A 193 -3.24 2.69 -10.20
CA LEU A 193 -3.48 1.55 -9.31
C LEU A 193 -3.55 1.97 -7.85
N LEU A 194 -2.80 3.00 -7.44
CA LEU A 194 -2.86 3.49 -6.08
C LEU A 194 -4.21 4.22 -5.88
N PRO A 195 -5.17 3.63 -5.14
CA PRO A 195 -6.51 4.22 -5.03
C PRO A 195 -6.46 5.53 -4.27
N PRO A 196 -7.33 6.53 -4.48
CA PRO A 196 -7.36 7.76 -3.67
C PRO A 196 -7.59 7.49 -2.16
N LYS A 197 -7.38 8.50 -1.30
CA LYS A 197 -7.58 8.36 0.17
C LYS A 197 -8.99 7.93 0.55
N SER A 198 -9.99 8.33 -0.23
CA SER A 198 -11.37 7.90 -0.07
C SER A 198 -11.89 7.44 -1.42
N VAL A 199 -12.56 6.29 -1.42
CA VAL A 199 -13.17 5.71 -2.62
C VAL A 199 -14.47 5.03 -2.23
N THR A 200 -15.51 5.24 -3.03
CA THR A 200 -16.74 4.46 -2.92
C THR A 200 -16.63 3.26 -3.84
N ILE A 201 -16.67 2.06 -3.27
CA ILE A 201 -16.72 0.82 -4.05
C ILE A 201 -18.17 0.48 -4.38
N THR A 202 -18.39 0.06 -5.62
CA THR A 202 -19.69 -0.47 -6.05
C THR A 202 -19.91 -1.87 -5.49
N LYS A 203 -21.17 -2.33 -5.47
CA LYS A 203 -21.52 -3.69 -5.04
C LYS A 203 -20.77 -4.77 -5.85
N GLN A 204 -20.66 -4.58 -7.17
CA GLN A 204 -19.93 -5.50 -8.05
C GLN A 204 -18.44 -5.56 -7.71
N GLN A 205 -17.82 -4.42 -7.42
CA GLN A 205 -16.42 -4.37 -6.99
C GLN A 205 -16.24 -5.08 -5.64
N LEU A 206 -17.16 -4.89 -4.70
CA LEU A 206 -17.13 -5.60 -3.42
C LEU A 206 -17.27 -7.12 -3.61
N GLU A 207 -18.18 -7.58 -4.47
CA GLU A 207 -18.34 -9.01 -4.80
C GLU A 207 -17.06 -9.58 -5.42
N LEU A 208 -16.42 -8.85 -6.33
CA LEU A 208 -15.14 -9.21 -6.92
C LEU A 208 -14.03 -9.28 -5.86
N MET A 209 -13.96 -8.32 -4.94
CA MET A 209 -13.01 -8.30 -3.82
C MET A 209 -13.17 -9.54 -2.93
N VAL A 210 -14.40 -9.84 -2.50
CA VAL A 210 -14.70 -10.99 -1.63
C VAL A 210 -14.31 -12.29 -2.33
N LYS A 211 -14.68 -12.44 -3.61
CA LYS A 211 -14.29 -13.62 -4.40
C LYS A 211 -12.76 -13.72 -4.50
N ALA A 212 -12.10 -12.60 -4.75
CA ALA A 212 -10.67 -12.57 -4.99
C ALA A 212 -9.84 -12.87 -3.74
N PHE A 213 -10.18 -12.27 -2.61
CA PHE A 213 -9.32 -12.21 -1.43
C PHE A 213 -9.72 -13.16 -0.31
N ASP A 214 -11.03 -13.38 -0.09
CA ASP A 214 -11.49 -14.28 0.97
C ASP A 214 -11.45 -15.74 0.54
N ARG A 215 -11.63 -15.99 -0.75
CA ARG A 215 -11.70 -17.35 -1.32
C ARG A 215 -10.47 -17.76 -2.11
N ASN A 216 -9.55 -16.82 -2.32
CA ASN A 216 -8.33 -17.03 -3.12
C ASN A 216 -8.65 -17.55 -4.54
N GLU A 217 -9.80 -17.14 -5.10
CA GLU A 217 -10.35 -17.68 -6.35
C GLU A 217 -9.90 -16.91 -7.60
N VAL A 218 -8.91 -16.00 -7.52
CA VAL A 218 -8.39 -15.33 -8.73
C VAL A 218 -7.29 -16.19 -9.36
N PRO A 219 -7.49 -16.74 -10.57
CA PRO A 219 -6.44 -17.44 -11.26
C PRO A 219 -5.25 -16.50 -11.51
N GLY A 220 -4.04 -16.98 -11.21
CA GLY A 220 -2.81 -16.27 -11.55
C GLY A 220 -2.36 -15.20 -10.54
N ILE A 221 -3.03 -15.05 -9.39
CA ILE A 221 -2.55 -14.20 -8.29
C ILE A 221 -2.24 -15.02 -7.04
N SER A 222 -1.06 -14.82 -6.47
CA SER A 222 -0.72 -15.36 -5.14
C SER A 222 -0.31 -14.24 -4.19
N TRP A 223 -0.72 -14.36 -2.92
CA TRP A 223 -0.52 -13.35 -1.90
C TRP A 223 0.28 -13.89 -0.73
N THR A 224 1.17 -13.06 -0.18
CA THR A 224 1.81 -13.28 1.12
C THR A 224 1.76 -11.98 1.92
N SER A 225 1.59 -12.10 3.23
CA SER A 225 1.61 -10.97 4.17
C SER A 225 2.70 -11.18 5.20
N SER A 226 3.37 -10.11 5.60
CA SER A 226 4.29 -10.10 6.72
C SER A 226 3.97 -8.95 7.65
N PRO A 227 3.92 -9.18 8.98
CA PRO A 227 3.82 -8.09 9.96
C PRO A 227 4.97 -7.10 9.77
N ARG A 228 4.69 -5.81 9.96
CA ARG A 228 5.70 -4.74 9.85
C ARG A 228 6.61 -4.62 11.06
#